data_AF-A0AA51L302-F1
#
_entry.id   AF-A0AA51L302-F1
#
_cell.length_a   1.000
_cell.length_b   1.000
_cell.length_c   1.000
_cell.angle_alpha   90.00
_cell.angle_beta   90.00
_cell.angle_gamma   90.00
#
_symmetry.space_group_name_H-M   'P 1'
#
loop_
_entity.id
_entity.type
_entity.pdbx_description
1 polymer ?
#
loop_
_entity_poly.entity_id
_entity_poly.type
_entity_poly.pdbx_seq_one_letter_code
_entity_poly.pdbx_strand_id
1 'polypeptide(L)'
;MKKLSLRANGSFKILQFTDLHLQDGGTEDQKTITLMELILKTEKPDFVVLTGDTIRAAKSSDPIQAFSLAAGPMEERHIPWSAVFGNHDDEGNATKEDLIQLQQLNPHCLSRSGEVGVSGIGNYDIPVFNENGDISFVLYFFDSGTVAPAAIGGYDWIKRSQIEWYEERSRHYFKIKRTNIPSLAFFHIPLTEFRDLWNCHDCFGSKNEAVGCPKVNTGLFASMVERKDVKGIFVGHDHINDFYGDLFGIRLAYGRATGFNTYGKEGFLRGARIIELKDRTVRTWIRLEDESVICNPPLHKAEGLVEEYESPYVEVQ
;
A
#
# COMPACT_ATOMS: atom_id res chain seq x y z
N MET A 1 9.36 -21.14 2.47
CA MET A 1 8.80 -19.80 2.80
C MET A 1 8.50 -19.71 4.27
N LYS A 2 8.91 -18.62 4.91
CA LYS A 2 8.65 -18.33 6.33
C LYS A 2 7.16 -18.02 6.51
N LYS A 3 6.51 -18.65 7.49
CA LYS A 3 5.11 -18.32 7.83
C LYS A 3 5.09 -17.05 8.69
N LEU A 4 4.17 -16.14 8.42
CA LEU A 4 3.94 -14.97 9.26
C LEU A 4 3.12 -15.41 10.49
N SER A 5 3.57 -15.07 11.68
CA SER A 5 2.89 -15.44 12.92
C SER A 5 2.75 -14.23 13.85
N LEU A 6 1.65 -14.21 14.59
CA LEU A 6 1.45 -13.28 15.70
C LEU A 6 2.57 -13.43 16.73
N ARG A 7 2.91 -12.32 17.39
CA ARG A 7 3.73 -12.31 18.60
C ARG A 7 3.00 -13.02 19.74
N ALA A 8 3.73 -13.41 20.77
CA ALA A 8 3.17 -14.08 21.96
C ALA A 8 2.07 -13.25 22.67
N ASN A 9 2.09 -11.93 22.53
CA ASN A 9 1.05 -11.04 23.07
C ASN A 9 -0.19 -10.88 22.15
N GLY A 10 -0.28 -11.67 21.08
CA GLY A 10 -1.36 -11.62 20.08
C GLY A 10 -1.28 -10.49 19.06
N SER A 11 -0.23 -9.65 19.10
CA SER A 11 -0.05 -8.55 18.16
C SER A 11 0.75 -8.95 16.91
N PHE A 12 0.57 -8.21 15.82
CA PHE A 12 1.39 -8.29 14.61
C PHE A 12 1.59 -6.90 14.03
N LYS A 13 2.83 -6.47 13.87
CA LYS A 13 3.20 -5.13 13.42
C LYS A 13 3.66 -5.17 11.96
N ILE A 14 2.99 -4.41 11.12
CA ILE A 14 3.32 -4.18 9.71
C ILE A 14 3.87 -2.77 9.57
N LEU A 15 4.98 -2.62 8.87
CA LEU A 15 5.51 -1.32 8.44
C LEU A 15 5.22 -1.13 6.95
N GLN A 16 4.54 -0.04 6.62
CA GLN A 16 4.22 0.34 5.25
C GLN A 16 5.19 1.43 4.79
N PHE A 17 5.99 1.10 3.79
CA PHE A 17 6.73 2.08 3.00
C PHE A 17 6.03 2.29 1.67
N THR A 18 6.06 3.51 1.14
CA THR A 18 5.39 3.85 -0.10
C THR A 18 6.12 4.97 -0.81
N ASP A 19 6.03 4.99 -2.14
CA ASP A 19 6.52 6.11 -2.94
C ASP A 19 8.00 6.41 -2.67
N LEU A 20 8.81 5.35 -2.70
CA LEU A 20 10.25 5.44 -2.50
C LEU A 20 10.93 6.09 -3.71
N HIS A 21 10.41 5.80 -4.90
CA HIS A 21 10.85 6.32 -6.19
C HIS A 21 12.36 6.12 -6.41
N LEU A 22 12.92 5.00 -5.95
CA LEU A 22 14.35 4.75 -6.08
C LEU A 22 14.78 4.70 -7.55
N GLN A 23 16.01 5.17 -7.80
CA GLN A 23 16.65 5.20 -9.11
C GLN A 23 18.02 4.54 -9.01
N ASP A 24 19.09 5.21 -9.45
CA ASP A 24 20.41 4.62 -9.71
C ASP A 24 21.39 4.77 -8.52
N GLY A 25 20.90 4.79 -7.28
CA GLY A 25 21.70 4.86 -6.05
C GLY A 25 22.23 6.25 -5.68
N GLY A 26 21.63 7.31 -6.23
CA GLY A 26 22.04 8.70 -6.03
C GLY A 26 21.79 9.24 -4.62
N THR A 27 22.08 10.52 -4.39
CA THR A 27 21.96 11.15 -3.06
C THR A 27 20.55 11.03 -2.45
N GLU A 28 19.51 11.21 -3.25
CA GLU A 28 18.13 11.09 -2.77
C GLU A 28 17.72 9.62 -2.49
N ASP A 29 18.28 8.65 -3.22
CA ASP A 29 18.12 7.23 -2.89
C ASP A 29 18.75 6.94 -1.53
N GLN A 30 19.97 7.44 -1.29
CA GLN A 30 20.67 7.23 -0.01
C GLN A 30 19.91 7.84 1.18
N LYS A 31 19.29 9.02 1.01
CA LYS A 31 18.42 9.60 2.04
C LYS A 31 17.20 8.72 2.32
N THR A 32 16.56 8.22 1.26
CA THR A 32 15.40 7.32 1.36
C THR A 32 15.77 6.04 2.10
N ILE A 33 16.86 5.39 1.71
CA ILE A 33 17.38 4.18 2.33
C ILE A 33 17.72 4.44 3.81
N THR A 34 18.44 5.53 4.11
CA THR A 34 18.78 5.91 5.49
C THR A 34 17.52 6.07 6.35
N LEU A 35 16.47 6.69 5.82
CA LEU A 35 15.18 6.82 6.51
C LEU A 35 14.51 5.47 6.73
N MET A 36 14.49 4.59 5.72
CA MET A 36 13.96 3.23 5.86
C MET A 36 14.70 2.48 6.97
N GLU A 37 16.03 2.54 6.99
CA GLU A 37 16.86 1.89 8.00
C GLU A 37 16.58 2.39 9.42
N LEU A 38 16.44 3.71 9.58
CA LEU A 38 16.08 4.37 10.84
C LEU A 38 14.74 3.86 11.36
N ILE A 39 13.71 3.84 10.51
CA ILE A 39 12.36 3.43 10.90
C ILE A 39 12.32 1.92 11.18
N LEU A 40 12.96 1.08 10.37
CA LEU A 40 13.06 -0.37 10.60
C LEU A 40 13.70 -0.68 11.95
N LYS A 41 14.80 0.02 12.27
CA LYS A 41 15.51 -0.12 13.55
C LYS A 41 14.65 0.30 14.74
N THR A 42 13.87 1.36 14.57
CA THR A 42 13.06 1.96 15.64
C THR A 42 11.79 1.16 15.90
N GLU A 43 11.03 0.85 14.84
CA GLU A 43 9.70 0.25 14.94
C GLU A 43 9.73 -1.27 15.10
N LYS A 44 10.79 -1.94 14.62
CA LYS A 44 10.98 -3.40 14.69
C LYS A 44 9.72 -4.16 14.24
N PRO A 45 9.31 -4.01 12.97
CA PRO A 45 8.10 -4.66 12.46
C PRO A 45 8.30 -6.17 12.32
N ASP A 46 7.18 -6.89 12.30
CA ASP A 46 7.16 -8.33 11.99
C ASP A 46 7.13 -8.57 10.47
N PHE A 47 6.67 -7.57 9.72
CA PHE A 47 6.51 -7.63 8.27
C PHE A 47 6.55 -6.22 7.66
N VAL A 48 7.08 -6.10 6.44
CA VAL A 48 7.11 -4.85 5.67
C VAL A 48 6.26 -4.99 4.41
N VAL A 49 5.50 -3.94 4.08
CA VAL A 49 4.79 -3.83 2.80
C VAL A 49 5.30 -2.60 2.05
N LEU A 50 5.75 -2.80 0.82
CA LEU A 50 5.99 -1.72 -0.14
C LEU A 50 4.71 -1.49 -0.94
N THR A 51 4.03 -0.35 -0.75
CA THR A 51 2.72 -0.08 -1.39
C THR A 51 2.81 0.63 -2.74
N GLY A 52 3.76 0.20 -3.58
CA GLY A 52 3.94 0.71 -4.94
C GLY A 52 4.82 1.94 -5.04
N ASP A 53 5.18 2.25 -6.28
CA ASP A 53 6.18 3.26 -6.66
C ASP A 53 7.47 3.08 -5.83
N THR A 54 7.91 1.83 -5.79
CA THR A 54 9.16 1.43 -5.14
C THR A 54 10.33 2.01 -5.91
N ILE A 55 10.23 2.01 -7.24
CA ILE A 55 11.20 2.60 -8.14
C ILE A 55 10.53 3.61 -9.07
N ARG A 56 11.33 4.52 -9.62
CA ARG A 56 10.91 5.36 -10.74
C ARG A 56 11.56 4.85 -12.02
N ALA A 57 11.01 3.77 -12.58
CA ALA A 57 11.67 3.00 -13.63
C ALA A 57 12.00 3.83 -14.88
N ALA A 58 11.15 4.80 -15.26
CA ALA A 58 11.40 5.72 -16.36
C ALA A 58 12.67 6.59 -16.21
N LYS A 59 13.15 6.75 -14.97
CA LYS A 59 14.31 7.58 -14.61
C LYS A 59 15.52 6.76 -14.17
N SER A 60 15.41 5.44 -14.17
CA SER A 60 16.49 4.54 -13.79
C SER A 60 17.13 3.91 -15.03
N SER A 61 18.46 3.95 -15.09
CA SER A 61 19.22 3.23 -16.10
C SER A 61 19.27 1.73 -15.84
N ASP A 62 19.10 1.31 -14.58
CA ASP A 62 19.00 -0.09 -14.15
C ASP A 62 17.86 -0.27 -13.12
N PRO A 63 16.61 -0.43 -13.58
CA PRO A 63 15.45 -0.62 -12.69
C PRO A 63 15.57 -1.85 -11.78
N ILE A 64 16.30 -2.88 -12.20
CA ILE A 64 16.52 -4.10 -11.42
C ILE A 64 17.44 -3.80 -10.23
N GLN A 65 18.51 -3.05 -10.45
CA GLN A 65 19.36 -2.55 -9.38
C GLN A 65 18.60 -1.60 -8.45
N ALA A 66 17.83 -0.67 -9.00
CA ALA A 66 17.01 0.27 -8.21
C ALA A 66 16.07 -0.47 -7.25
N PHE A 67 15.39 -1.52 -7.73
CA PHE A 67 14.49 -2.32 -6.89
C PHE A 67 15.28 -3.14 -5.86
N SER A 68 16.46 -3.65 -6.23
CA SER A 68 17.35 -4.35 -5.30
C SER A 68 17.81 -3.45 -4.14
N LEU A 69 18.04 -2.16 -4.39
CA LEU A 69 18.33 -1.18 -3.33
C LEU A 69 17.14 -1.03 -2.36
N ALA A 70 15.90 -1.03 -2.86
CA ALA A 70 14.72 -0.96 -2.01
C ALA A 70 14.55 -2.21 -1.14
N ALA A 71 14.88 -3.40 -1.67
CA ALA A 71 14.82 -4.67 -0.94
C ALA A 71 15.89 -4.78 0.16
N GLY A 72 17.07 -4.19 -0.08
CA GLY A 72 18.26 -4.28 0.78
C GLY A 72 18.00 -4.09 2.27
N PRO A 73 17.39 -2.98 2.71
CA PRO A 73 17.14 -2.73 4.13
C PRO A 73 16.36 -3.83 4.86
N MET A 74 15.38 -4.47 4.19
CA MET A 74 14.60 -5.58 4.76
C MET A 74 15.39 -6.90 4.71
N GLU A 75 16.06 -7.19 3.60
CA GLU A 75 16.84 -8.42 3.42
C GLU A 75 18.02 -8.50 4.40
N GLU A 76 18.79 -7.41 4.56
CA GLU A 76 19.90 -7.35 5.52
C GLU A 76 19.46 -7.58 6.97
N ARG A 77 18.22 -7.22 7.29
CA ARG A 77 17.61 -7.39 8.62
C ARG A 77 16.82 -8.69 8.75
N HIS A 78 16.74 -9.49 7.69
CA HIS A 78 15.95 -10.72 7.61
C HIS A 78 14.46 -10.52 7.98
N ILE A 79 13.93 -9.33 7.68
CA ILE A 79 12.53 -8.97 7.93
C ILE A 79 11.71 -9.44 6.73
N PRO A 80 10.69 -10.30 6.94
CA PRO A 80 9.80 -10.69 5.85
C PRO A 80 9.12 -9.47 5.23
N TRP A 81 9.02 -9.43 3.90
CA TRP A 81 8.42 -8.30 3.21
C TRP A 81 7.66 -8.73 1.96
N SER A 82 6.85 -7.82 1.44
CA SER A 82 6.11 -8.02 0.19
C SER A 82 5.84 -6.67 -0.47
N ALA A 83 5.52 -6.68 -1.75
CA ALA A 83 5.27 -5.46 -2.51
C ALA A 83 4.05 -5.58 -3.42
N VAL A 84 3.39 -4.46 -3.65
CA VAL A 84 2.48 -4.24 -4.78
C VAL A 84 3.14 -3.25 -5.73
N PHE A 85 2.72 -3.27 -6.98
CA PHE A 85 3.22 -2.32 -7.98
C PHE A 85 2.43 -1.01 -7.93
N GLY A 86 3.14 0.09 -8.15
CA GLY A 86 2.57 1.38 -8.48
C GLY A 86 2.67 1.68 -9.97
N ASN A 87 2.25 2.89 -10.35
CA ASN A 87 2.22 3.29 -11.75
C ASN A 87 3.60 3.66 -12.30
N HIS A 88 4.59 3.98 -11.45
CA HIS A 88 5.95 4.31 -11.87
C HIS A 88 6.90 3.10 -11.96
N ASP A 89 6.51 1.96 -11.38
CA ASP A 89 7.38 0.79 -11.26
C ASP A 89 7.69 0.14 -12.62
N ASP A 90 6.81 0.24 -13.62
CA ASP A 90 6.97 -0.35 -14.96
C ASP A 90 7.07 0.68 -16.11
N GLU A 91 7.31 1.96 -15.81
CA GLU A 91 7.41 3.04 -16.82
C GLU A 91 8.74 3.07 -17.61
N GLY A 92 9.43 1.95 -17.75
CA GLY A 92 10.76 1.94 -18.34
C GLY A 92 11.14 0.62 -19.00
N ASN A 93 12.40 0.26 -18.85
CA ASN A 93 12.96 -0.93 -19.50
C ASN A 93 12.75 -2.23 -18.70
N ALA A 94 12.02 -2.18 -17.58
CA ALA A 94 11.67 -3.35 -16.79
C ALA A 94 10.15 -3.52 -16.75
N THR A 95 9.70 -4.76 -16.94
CA THR A 95 8.29 -5.11 -16.83
C THR A 95 7.95 -5.49 -15.38
N LYS A 96 6.65 -5.47 -15.03
CA LYS A 96 6.20 -6.02 -13.74
C LYS A 96 6.57 -7.51 -13.60
N GLU A 97 6.61 -8.26 -14.71
CA GLU A 97 7.07 -9.65 -14.76
C GLU A 97 8.55 -9.79 -14.37
N ASP A 98 9.42 -8.91 -14.86
CA ASP A 98 10.85 -8.91 -14.49
C ASP A 98 11.01 -8.57 -13.00
N LEU A 99 10.29 -7.55 -12.54
CA LEU A 99 10.37 -7.07 -11.16
C LEU A 99 9.80 -8.08 -10.16
N ILE A 100 8.70 -8.78 -10.47
CA ILE A 100 8.17 -9.79 -9.55
C ILE A 100 9.09 -11.02 -9.48
N GLN A 101 9.77 -11.37 -10.58
CA GLN A 101 10.77 -12.44 -10.58
C GLN A 101 11.95 -12.05 -9.70
N LEU A 102 12.46 -10.82 -9.84
CA LEU A 102 13.49 -10.27 -8.96
C LEU A 102 13.06 -10.31 -7.49
N GLN A 103 11.85 -9.85 -7.18
CA GLN A 103 11.30 -9.91 -5.83
C GLN A 103 11.35 -11.33 -5.28
N GLN A 104 10.92 -12.33 -6.06
CA GLN A 104 10.89 -13.73 -5.66
C GLN A 104 12.26 -14.39 -5.49
N LEU A 105 13.34 -13.80 -6.03
CA LEU A 105 14.71 -14.25 -5.77
C LEU A 105 15.20 -13.89 -4.36
N ASN A 106 14.56 -12.94 -3.69
CA ASN A 106 14.93 -12.48 -2.36
C ASN A 106 14.41 -13.45 -1.27
N PRO A 107 15.26 -14.00 -0.39
CA PRO A 107 14.87 -15.05 0.56
C PRO A 107 13.76 -14.67 1.55
N HIS A 108 13.60 -13.38 1.88
CA HIS A 108 12.59 -12.90 2.83
C HIS A 108 11.37 -12.27 2.15
N CYS A 109 11.36 -12.21 0.81
CA CYS A 109 10.21 -11.74 0.05
C CYS A 109 9.09 -12.78 0.00
N LEU A 110 7.85 -12.32 0.20
CA LEU A 110 6.63 -13.12 0.15
C LEU A 110 5.71 -12.73 -1.03
N SER A 111 6.15 -11.81 -1.90
CA SER A 111 5.42 -11.41 -3.10
C SER A 111 5.19 -12.59 -4.04
N ARG A 112 4.02 -12.64 -4.68
CA ARG A 112 3.66 -13.69 -5.64
C ARG A 112 3.12 -13.07 -6.92
N SER A 113 3.38 -13.71 -8.06
CA SER A 113 2.88 -13.25 -9.36
C SER A 113 1.34 -13.27 -9.43
N GLY A 114 0.70 -14.14 -8.64
CA GLY A 114 -0.74 -14.30 -8.61
C GLY A 114 -1.22 -15.46 -9.48
N GLU A 115 -2.53 -15.52 -9.69
CA GLU A 115 -3.19 -16.62 -10.39
C GLU A 115 -3.42 -16.28 -11.88
N VAL A 116 -3.28 -17.29 -12.75
CA VAL A 116 -3.55 -17.13 -14.18
C VAL A 116 -5.03 -16.78 -14.39
N GLY A 117 -5.30 -15.80 -15.24
CA GLY A 117 -6.67 -15.35 -15.55
C GLY A 117 -7.17 -14.21 -14.66
N VAL A 118 -6.42 -13.83 -13.62
CA VAL A 118 -6.64 -12.60 -12.86
C VAL A 118 -5.89 -11.46 -13.55
N SER A 119 -6.54 -10.31 -13.72
CA SER A 119 -5.91 -9.16 -14.40
C SER A 119 -4.78 -8.55 -13.56
N GLY A 120 -3.71 -8.12 -14.23
CA GLY A 120 -2.51 -7.60 -13.58
C GLY A 120 -1.63 -8.70 -12.98
N ILE A 121 -0.55 -8.31 -12.33
CA ILE A 121 0.41 -9.22 -11.70
C ILE A 121 0.72 -8.74 -10.29
N GLY A 122 0.85 -9.66 -9.33
CA GLY A 122 0.96 -9.28 -7.92
C GLY A 122 -0.36 -9.29 -7.17
N ASN A 123 -1.37 -10.03 -7.66
CA ASN A 123 -2.61 -10.29 -6.92
C ASN A 123 -2.47 -11.55 -6.06
N TYR A 124 -2.34 -11.41 -4.75
CA TYR A 124 -2.09 -12.53 -3.85
C TYR A 124 -2.51 -12.24 -2.39
N ASP A 125 -2.53 -13.29 -1.57
CA ASP A 125 -3.05 -13.24 -0.19
C ASP A 125 -2.17 -13.97 0.85
N ILE A 126 -1.64 -13.26 1.85
CA ILE A 126 -0.74 -13.87 2.85
C ILE A 126 -1.49 -14.10 4.17
N PRO A 127 -1.68 -15.35 4.62
CA PRO A 127 -2.24 -15.64 5.93
C PRO A 127 -1.22 -15.39 7.05
N VAL A 128 -1.70 -14.83 8.17
CA VAL A 128 -0.95 -14.68 9.43
C VAL A 128 -1.52 -15.64 10.47
N PHE A 129 -0.66 -16.43 11.09
CA PHE A 129 -1.04 -17.52 11.99
C PHE A 129 -0.88 -17.14 13.47
N ASN A 130 -1.65 -17.73 14.37
CA ASN A 130 -1.37 -17.68 15.81
C ASN A 130 -0.43 -18.82 16.24
N GLU A 131 -0.14 -18.88 17.53
CA GLU A 131 0.70 -19.93 18.16
C GLU A 131 0.18 -21.37 17.96
N ASN A 132 -1.14 -21.55 17.78
CA ASN A 132 -1.76 -22.85 17.53
C ASN A 132 -1.67 -23.28 16.05
N GLY A 133 -1.04 -22.48 15.19
CA GLY A 133 -0.99 -22.72 13.74
C GLY A 133 -2.28 -22.34 13.01
N ASP A 134 -3.17 -21.62 13.68
CA ASP A 134 -4.48 -21.23 13.19
C ASP A 134 -4.42 -19.84 12.51
N ILE A 135 -5.04 -19.69 11.34
CA ILE A 135 -5.11 -18.39 10.63
C ILE A 135 -5.87 -17.38 11.49
N SER A 136 -5.24 -16.24 11.77
CA SER A 136 -5.80 -15.15 12.57
C SER A 136 -6.08 -13.90 11.76
N PHE A 137 -5.27 -13.62 10.74
CA PHE A 137 -5.48 -12.52 9.78
C PHE A 137 -5.15 -12.97 8.36
N VAL A 138 -5.67 -12.27 7.36
CA VAL A 138 -5.28 -12.40 5.94
C VAL A 138 -4.91 -11.04 5.39
N LEU A 139 -3.80 -10.95 4.67
CA LEU A 139 -3.35 -9.74 3.99
C LEU A 139 -3.57 -9.93 2.49
N TYR A 140 -4.40 -9.10 1.86
CA TYR A 140 -4.65 -9.11 0.42
C TYR A 140 -3.81 -8.03 -0.27
N PHE A 141 -3.26 -8.37 -1.42
CA PHE A 141 -2.42 -7.51 -2.24
C PHE A 141 -3.01 -7.47 -3.63
N PHE A 142 -3.18 -6.27 -4.19
CA PHE A 142 -3.75 -6.07 -5.52
C PHE A 142 -2.83 -5.23 -6.40
N ASP A 143 -2.79 -5.58 -7.69
CA ASP A 143 -2.28 -4.71 -8.74
C ASP A 143 -3.34 -3.67 -9.11
N SER A 144 -3.19 -2.43 -8.67
CA SER A 144 -4.16 -1.37 -8.97
C SER A 144 -4.11 -0.86 -10.42
N GLY A 145 -3.20 -1.38 -11.23
CA GLY A 145 -2.96 -0.92 -12.60
C GLY A 145 -2.01 0.28 -12.64
N THR A 146 -1.97 0.96 -13.79
CA THR A 146 -1.07 2.09 -14.06
C THR A 146 -1.87 3.28 -14.57
N VAL A 147 -2.04 3.38 -15.90
CA VAL A 147 -2.71 4.50 -16.57
C VAL A 147 -3.98 3.98 -17.28
N ALA A 148 -5.07 4.73 -17.16
CA ALA A 148 -6.32 4.41 -17.83
C ALA A 148 -6.20 4.55 -19.36
N PRO A 149 -7.07 3.88 -20.14
CA PRO A 149 -7.19 4.15 -21.58
C PRO A 149 -7.39 5.64 -21.87
N ALA A 150 -6.78 6.14 -22.95
CA ALA A 150 -6.78 7.57 -23.30
C ALA A 150 -8.18 8.21 -23.38
N ALA A 151 -9.21 7.44 -23.77
CA ALA A 151 -10.60 7.91 -23.83
C ALA A 151 -11.21 8.26 -22.45
N ILE A 152 -10.64 7.74 -21.36
CA ILE A 152 -11.06 7.99 -19.99
C ILE A 152 -10.08 8.98 -19.33
N GLY A 153 -8.78 8.73 -19.51
CA GLY A 153 -7.69 9.50 -18.91
C GLY A 153 -7.58 9.30 -17.38
N GLY A 154 -6.43 9.69 -16.83
CA GLY A 154 -6.11 9.47 -15.42
C GLY A 154 -5.62 8.05 -15.14
N TYR A 155 -5.84 7.57 -13.92
CA TYR A 155 -5.31 6.30 -13.44
C TYR A 155 -6.21 5.11 -13.73
N ASP A 156 -5.56 3.95 -13.90
CA ASP A 156 -6.28 2.69 -14.09
C ASP A 156 -6.96 2.22 -12.80
N TRP A 157 -7.77 1.17 -12.90
CA TRP A 157 -8.58 0.65 -11.80
C TRP A 157 -8.51 -0.87 -11.67
N ILE A 158 -8.79 -1.35 -10.45
CA ILE A 158 -8.96 -2.79 -10.15
C ILE A 158 -10.03 -3.41 -11.04
N LYS A 159 -9.70 -4.48 -11.75
CA LYS A 159 -10.59 -5.18 -12.69
C LYS A 159 -11.55 -6.13 -11.98
N ARG A 160 -12.64 -6.47 -12.67
CA ARG A 160 -13.66 -7.42 -12.17
C ARG A 160 -13.07 -8.78 -11.82
N SER A 161 -12.13 -9.29 -12.62
CA SER A 161 -11.44 -10.57 -12.35
C SER A 161 -10.68 -10.56 -11.02
N GLN A 162 -10.12 -9.41 -10.61
CA GLN A 162 -9.46 -9.25 -9.31
C GLN A 162 -10.47 -9.21 -8.15
N ILE A 163 -11.65 -8.60 -8.36
CA ILE A 163 -12.74 -8.61 -7.38
C ILE A 163 -13.27 -10.05 -7.21
N GLU A 164 -13.54 -10.75 -8.31
CA GLU A 164 -13.98 -12.15 -8.32
C GLU A 164 -12.96 -13.04 -7.58
N TRP A 165 -11.68 -12.89 -7.90
CA TRP A 165 -10.59 -13.56 -7.18
C TRP A 165 -10.63 -13.29 -5.67
N TYR A 166 -10.70 -12.02 -5.25
CA TYR A 166 -10.78 -11.66 -3.83
C TYR A 166 -11.97 -12.33 -3.15
N GLU A 167 -13.15 -12.29 -3.75
CA GLU A 167 -14.34 -12.90 -3.17
C GLU A 167 -14.20 -14.41 -3.03
N GLU A 168 -13.61 -15.08 -4.01
CA GLU A 168 -13.31 -16.51 -3.95
C GLU A 168 -12.35 -16.84 -2.80
N ARG A 169 -11.26 -16.07 -2.66
CA ARG A 169 -10.31 -16.20 -1.54
C ARG A 169 -10.99 -15.95 -0.20
N SER A 170 -11.80 -14.90 -0.09
CA SER A 170 -12.58 -14.59 1.12
C SER A 170 -13.53 -15.73 1.50
N ARG A 171 -14.27 -16.28 0.51
CA ARG A 171 -15.15 -17.44 0.71
C ARG A 171 -14.36 -18.69 1.12
N HIS A 172 -13.17 -18.89 0.56
CA HIS A 172 -12.29 -20.00 0.92
C HIS A 172 -11.87 -19.92 2.40
N TYR A 173 -11.38 -18.78 2.85
CA TYR A 173 -10.99 -18.59 4.26
C TYR A 173 -12.17 -18.71 5.22
N PHE A 174 -13.34 -18.19 4.85
CA PHE A 174 -14.56 -18.37 5.63
C PHE A 174 -14.92 -19.86 5.80
N LYS A 175 -14.78 -20.68 4.74
CA LYS A 175 -15.05 -22.13 4.83
C LYS A 175 -14.09 -22.85 5.78
N ILE A 176 -12.82 -22.43 5.81
CA ILE A 176 -11.80 -22.99 6.72
C ILE A 176 -12.14 -22.66 8.18
N LYS A 177 -12.44 -21.40 8.49
CA LYS A 177 -12.61 -20.93 9.88
C LYS A 177 -14.04 -20.95 10.39
N ARG A 178 -15.03 -21.11 9.50
CA ARG A 178 -16.47 -20.99 9.79
C ARG A 178 -16.86 -19.64 10.40
N THR A 179 -16.03 -18.62 10.18
CA THR A 179 -16.23 -17.23 10.58
C THR A 179 -15.36 -16.32 9.71
N ASN A 180 -15.67 -15.03 9.66
CA ASN A 180 -14.83 -14.06 8.97
C ASN A 180 -13.49 -13.94 9.68
N ILE A 181 -12.40 -14.06 8.91
CA ILE A 181 -11.06 -13.74 9.36
C ILE A 181 -10.85 -12.24 9.13
N PRO A 182 -10.42 -11.46 10.13
CA PRO A 182 -10.12 -10.05 9.92
C PRO A 182 -8.98 -9.92 8.90
N SER A 183 -9.18 -9.07 7.90
CA SER A 183 -8.26 -8.95 6.78
C SER A 183 -7.85 -7.51 6.52
N LEU A 184 -6.70 -7.31 5.89
CA LEU A 184 -6.27 -6.03 5.35
C LEU A 184 -6.09 -6.12 3.84
N ALA A 185 -6.25 -5.01 3.13
CA ALA A 185 -5.92 -4.90 1.71
C ALA A 185 -4.85 -3.83 1.46
N PHE A 186 -3.94 -4.11 0.54
CA PHE A 186 -2.84 -3.24 0.14
C PHE A 186 -2.82 -3.12 -1.39
N PHE A 187 -2.72 -1.90 -1.89
CA PHE A 187 -2.53 -1.58 -3.31
C PHE A 187 -2.08 -0.13 -3.44
N HIS A 188 -1.61 0.27 -4.61
CA HIS A 188 -0.96 1.57 -4.76
C HIS A 188 -1.97 2.72 -4.96
N ILE A 189 -2.77 2.65 -6.02
CA ILE A 189 -3.69 3.73 -6.41
C ILE A 189 -4.94 3.72 -5.51
N PRO A 190 -5.32 4.85 -4.88
CA PRO A 190 -6.48 4.93 -4.00
C PRO A 190 -7.79 4.64 -4.75
N LEU A 191 -8.76 4.03 -4.05
CA LEU A 191 -10.12 3.89 -4.58
C LEU A 191 -10.87 5.22 -4.55
N THR A 192 -11.95 5.33 -5.31
CA THR A 192 -12.84 6.50 -5.29
C THR A 192 -13.36 6.84 -3.90
N GLU A 193 -13.50 5.83 -3.05
CA GLU A 193 -13.98 5.94 -1.68
C GLU A 193 -13.02 6.68 -0.76
N PHE A 194 -11.74 6.85 -1.13
CA PHE A 194 -10.82 7.74 -0.40
C PHE A 194 -11.21 9.21 -0.59
N ARG A 195 -11.60 9.60 -1.80
CA ARG A 195 -12.14 10.93 -2.09
C ARG A 195 -13.47 11.14 -1.37
N ASP A 196 -14.35 10.15 -1.41
CA ASP A 196 -15.64 10.21 -0.72
C ASP A 196 -15.46 10.30 0.80
N LEU A 197 -14.51 9.57 1.38
CA LEU A 197 -14.16 9.67 2.79
C LEU A 197 -13.77 11.10 3.17
N TRP A 198 -12.85 11.73 2.42
CA TRP A 198 -12.43 13.09 2.71
C TRP A 198 -13.57 14.10 2.58
N ASN A 199 -14.39 13.98 1.54
CA ASN A 199 -15.42 14.98 1.25
C ASN A 199 -16.66 14.83 2.15
N CYS A 200 -17.06 13.60 2.45
CA CYS A 200 -18.37 13.30 3.02
C CYS A 200 -18.32 12.80 4.47
N HIS A 201 -17.14 12.54 5.02
CA HIS A 201 -17.00 11.96 6.36
C HIS A 201 -15.91 12.64 7.18
N ASP A 202 -16.05 12.58 8.51
CA ASP A 202 -14.98 12.97 9.40
C ASP A 202 -13.81 11.98 9.26
N CYS A 203 -12.62 12.49 9.02
CA CYS A 203 -11.39 11.71 8.95
C CYS A 203 -10.24 12.44 9.65
N PHE A 204 -9.06 11.84 9.68
CA PHE A 204 -7.92 12.40 10.40
C PHE A 204 -6.68 12.41 9.52
N GLY A 205 -5.89 13.49 9.57
CA GLY A 205 -4.64 13.64 8.82
C GLY A 205 -4.73 14.78 7.81
N SER A 206 -3.89 14.70 6.79
CA SER A 206 -3.73 15.78 5.82
C SER A 206 -4.05 15.28 4.42
N LYS A 207 -4.81 16.11 3.68
CA LYS A 207 -4.90 16.06 2.22
C LYS A 207 -4.29 17.36 1.70
N ASN A 208 -3.13 17.28 1.07
CA ASN A 208 -2.44 18.45 0.52
C ASN A 208 -2.44 18.47 -1.01
N GLU A 209 -3.03 17.46 -1.64
CA GLU A 209 -3.28 17.36 -3.08
C GLU A 209 -4.60 16.65 -3.35
N ALA A 210 -5.04 16.63 -4.62
CA ALA A 210 -6.22 15.86 -5.01
C ALA A 210 -6.01 14.36 -4.74
N VAL A 211 -7.10 13.62 -4.54
CA VAL A 211 -7.01 12.16 -4.43
C VAL A 211 -6.88 11.58 -5.83
N GLY A 212 -5.73 10.98 -6.16
CA GLY A 212 -5.42 10.38 -7.46
C GLY A 212 -6.15 9.06 -7.74
N CYS A 213 -7.45 8.99 -7.47
CA CYS A 213 -8.25 7.79 -7.68
C CYS A 213 -8.74 7.66 -9.14
N PRO A 214 -9.07 6.45 -9.62
CA PRO A 214 -9.58 6.26 -10.97
C PRO A 214 -10.96 6.91 -11.15
N LYS A 215 -11.27 7.28 -12.39
CA LYS A 215 -12.61 7.76 -12.78
C LYS A 215 -13.67 6.66 -12.79
N VAL A 216 -13.25 5.40 -12.86
CA VAL A 216 -14.13 4.22 -12.91
C VAL A 216 -14.07 3.50 -11.58
N ASN A 217 -15.22 3.41 -10.89
CA ASN A 217 -15.39 2.54 -9.73
C ASN A 217 -15.93 1.18 -10.19
N THR A 218 -15.20 0.11 -9.90
CA THR A 218 -15.55 -1.27 -10.28
C THR A 218 -16.21 -2.08 -9.17
N GLY A 219 -16.34 -1.54 -7.96
CA GLY A 219 -17.05 -2.15 -6.85
C GLY A 219 -16.20 -3.01 -5.89
N LEU A 220 -14.86 -2.90 -5.91
CA LEU A 220 -14.01 -3.63 -4.94
C LEU A 220 -14.40 -3.31 -3.50
N PHE A 221 -14.57 -2.02 -3.17
CA PHE A 221 -14.96 -1.60 -1.83
C PHE A 221 -16.34 -2.13 -1.43
N ALA A 222 -17.32 -2.08 -2.34
CA ALA A 222 -18.64 -2.67 -2.12
C ALA A 222 -18.54 -4.17 -1.80
N SER A 223 -17.75 -4.92 -2.57
CA SER A 223 -17.48 -6.34 -2.30
C SER A 223 -16.89 -6.54 -0.90
N MET A 224 -15.92 -5.73 -0.48
CA MET A 224 -15.33 -5.81 0.86
C MET A 224 -16.34 -5.52 1.98
N VAL A 225 -17.23 -4.55 1.79
CA VAL A 225 -18.34 -4.25 2.72
C VAL A 225 -19.29 -5.45 2.83
N GLU A 226 -19.63 -6.10 1.72
CA GLU A 226 -20.52 -7.26 1.69
C GLU A 226 -19.90 -8.51 2.31
N ARG A 227 -18.60 -8.75 2.06
CA ARG A 227 -17.84 -9.86 2.63
C ARG A 227 -17.56 -9.69 4.14
N LYS A 228 -17.46 -8.45 4.62
CA LYS A 228 -17.31 -8.07 6.06
C LYS A 228 -16.04 -8.58 6.75
N ASP A 229 -15.07 -9.06 5.99
CA ASP A 229 -13.79 -9.59 6.49
C ASP A 229 -12.69 -8.51 6.54
N VAL A 230 -12.59 -7.67 5.51
CA VAL A 230 -11.62 -6.56 5.45
C VAL A 230 -11.93 -5.51 6.51
N LYS A 231 -10.90 -5.09 7.25
CA LYS A 231 -10.94 -4.07 8.31
C LYS A 231 -10.12 -2.84 7.99
N GLY A 232 -9.20 -2.92 7.03
CA GLY A 232 -8.42 -1.79 6.59
C GLY A 232 -7.90 -1.95 5.16
N ILE A 233 -7.81 -0.83 4.47
CA ILE A 233 -7.26 -0.66 3.12
C ILE A 233 -6.15 0.38 3.22
N PHE A 234 -4.96 0.03 2.73
CA PHE A 234 -3.76 0.84 2.83
C PHE A 234 -3.17 1.12 1.45
N VAL A 235 -2.97 2.40 1.14
CA VAL A 235 -2.59 2.88 -0.20
C VAL A 235 -1.41 3.86 -0.18
N GLY A 236 -0.85 4.16 -1.35
CA GLY A 236 0.25 5.09 -1.55
C GLY A 236 -0.16 6.25 -2.47
N HIS A 237 0.66 6.51 -3.50
CA HIS A 237 0.35 7.27 -4.72
C HIS A 237 0.34 8.79 -4.57
N ASP A 238 -0.44 9.33 -3.64
CA ASP A 238 -0.49 10.77 -3.40
C ASP A 238 0.53 11.13 -2.31
N HIS A 239 1.67 11.71 -2.69
CA HIS A 239 2.87 11.83 -1.85
C HIS A 239 2.76 12.82 -0.67
N ILE A 240 1.77 13.73 -0.71
CA ILE A 240 1.52 14.72 0.33
C ILE A 240 0.13 14.53 0.99
N ASN A 241 -0.47 13.36 0.81
CA ASN A 241 -1.63 12.90 1.56
C ASN A 241 -1.21 11.83 2.59
N ASP A 242 -1.79 11.85 3.79
CA ASP A 242 -1.54 10.83 4.82
C ASP A 242 -2.77 10.54 5.69
N PHE A 243 -3.94 10.97 5.24
CA PHE A 243 -5.15 10.86 6.02
C PHE A 243 -5.64 9.41 6.14
N TYR A 244 -6.41 9.17 7.18
CA TYR A 244 -7.18 7.94 7.36
C TYR A 244 -8.55 8.21 7.99
N GLY A 245 -9.48 7.30 7.76
CA GLY A 245 -10.82 7.34 8.36
C GLY A 245 -11.54 6.02 8.18
N ASP A 246 -12.64 5.84 8.90
CA ASP A 246 -13.42 4.60 8.84
C ASP A 246 -14.69 4.84 8.02
N LEU A 247 -14.82 4.16 6.87
CA LEU A 247 -15.98 4.22 5.99
C LEU A 247 -16.70 2.86 6.01
N PHE A 248 -17.96 2.84 6.45
CA PHE A 248 -18.80 1.64 6.60
C PHE A 248 -18.11 0.46 7.32
N GLY A 249 -17.29 0.76 8.33
CA GLY A 249 -16.59 -0.23 9.14
C GLY A 249 -15.27 -0.75 8.55
N ILE A 250 -14.77 -0.12 7.49
CA ILE A 250 -13.46 -0.37 6.89
C ILE A 250 -12.60 0.89 7.01
N ARG A 251 -11.39 0.74 7.56
CA ARG A 251 -10.42 1.84 7.59
C ARG A 251 -9.81 2.08 6.22
N LEU A 252 -9.88 3.28 5.69
CA LEU A 252 -9.11 3.70 4.52
C LEU A 252 -7.95 4.56 5.02
N ALA A 253 -6.70 4.23 4.64
CA ALA A 253 -5.52 4.93 5.14
C ALA A 253 -4.44 5.09 4.06
N TYR A 254 -4.02 6.33 3.83
CA TYR A 254 -2.82 6.62 3.04
C TYR A 254 -1.56 6.31 3.84
N GLY A 255 -0.55 5.73 3.19
CA GLY A 255 0.81 5.71 3.69
C GLY A 255 1.37 7.14 3.80
N ARG A 256 2.52 7.28 4.46
CA ARG A 256 3.32 8.50 4.39
C ARG A 256 4.44 8.24 3.38
N ALA A 257 4.57 9.07 2.35
CA ALA A 257 5.65 8.95 1.39
C ALA A 257 7.02 8.96 2.09
N THR A 258 7.84 7.98 1.75
CA THR A 258 9.17 7.79 2.34
C THR A 258 10.27 8.33 1.43
N GLY A 259 10.05 8.33 0.10
CA GLY A 259 11.04 8.67 -0.90
C GLY A 259 11.42 10.15 -0.95
N PHE A 260 12.69 10.40 -1.26
CA PHE A 260 13.23 11.74 -1.53
C PHE A 260 13.38 12.04 -3.03
N ASN A 261 13.24 11.04 -3.91
CA ASN A 261 13.24 11.21 -5.38
C ASN A 261 11.90 11.68 -5.96
N THR A 262 11.01 12.13 -5.10
CA THR A 262 9.67 12.57 -5.46
C THR A 262 9.36 13.95 -4.89
N TYR A 263 8.29 14.58 -5.37
CA TYR A 263 7.85 15.86 -4.85
C TYR A 263 7.39 15.75 -3.40
N GLY A 264 7.38 16.88 -2.70
CA GLY A 264 6.98 16.98 -1.30
C GLY A 264 6.42 18.36 -1.00
N LYS A 265 6.10 18.61 0.27
CA LYS A 265 5.58 19.88 0.74
C LYS A 265 6.38 20.36 1.95
N GLU A 266 6.76 21.63 1.97
CA GLU A 266 7.43 22.23 3.12
C GLU A 266 6.58 22.06 4.39
N GLY A 267 7.22 21.62 5.48
CA GLY A 267 6.53 21.28 6.73
C GLY A 267 5.81 19.92 6.73
N PHE A 268 5.88 19.15 5.63
CA PHE A 268 5.33 17.80 5.54
C PHE A 268 6.45 16.76 5.40
N LEU A 269 7.03 16.39 6.55
CA LEU A 269 8.21 15.52 6.62
C LEU A 269 7.97 14.13 6.01
N ARG A 270 9.02 13.48 5.51
CA ARG A 270 8.93 12.08 5.07
C ARG A 270 8.75 11.14 6.25
N GLY A 271 8.27 9.94 5.98
CA GLY A 271 8.03 8.97 7.03
C GLY A 271 7.48 7.65 6.50
N ALA A 272 6.86 6.90 7.39
CA ALA A 272 6.21 5.63 7.08
C ALA A 272 5.00 5.41 7.99
N ARG A 273 4.03 4.62 7.51
CA ARG A 273 2.87 4.23 8.31
C ARG A 273 3.15 2.90 9.00
N ILE A 274 2.83 2.83 10.27
CA ILE A 274 2.86 1.58 11.04
C ILE A 274 1.42 1.13 11.26
N ILE A 275 1.21 -0.17 11.13
CA ILE A 275 -0.08 -0.83 11.28
C ILE A 275 0.09 -1.95 12.30
N GLU A 276 -0.70 -1.94 13.36
CA GLU A 276 -0.72 -2.97 14.37
C GLU A 276 -2.06 -3.71 14.34
N LEU A 277 -1.97 -5.03 14.14
CA LEU A 277 -3.06 -5.96 14.25
C LEU A 277 -3.05 -6.55 15.65
N LYS A 278 -4.15 -6.41 16.39
CA LYS A 278 -4.30 -7.04 17.71
C LYS A 278 -5.78 -7.22 18.05
N ASP A 279 -6.15 -8.37 18.61
CA ASP A 279 -7.51 -8.67 19.04
C ASP A 279 -8.57 -8.44 17.93
N ARG A 280 -8.20 -8.78 16.68
CA ARG A 280 -9.02 -8.56 15.47
C ARG A 280 -9.27 -7.09 15.11
N THR A 281 -8.56 -6.16 15.73
CA THR A 281 -8.63 -4.71 15.48
C THR A 281 -7.38 -4.20 14.77
N VAL A 282 -7.50 -3.02 14.15
CA VAL A 282 -6.43 -2.36 13.41
C VAL A 282 -6.13 -1.01 14.07
N ARG A 283 -4.89 -0.82 14.51
CA ARG A 283 -4.36 0.47 14.98
C ARG A 283 -3.29 0.94 14.02
N THR A 284 -3.12 2.26 13.89
CA THR A 284 -2.10 2.82 13.00
C THR A 284 -1.60 4.16 13.49
N TRP A 285 -0.34 4.46 13.19
CA TRP A 285 0.34 5.74 13.43
C TRP A 285 1.37 5.99 12.33
N ILE A 286 1.93 7.19 12.28
CA ILE A 286 3.01 7.55 11.35
C ILE A 286 4.28 7.86 12.14
N ARG A 287 5.42 7.34 11.69
CA ARG A 287 6.76 7.70 12.14
C ARG A 287 7.41 8.60 11.10
N LEU A 288 7.93 9.75 11.52
CA LEU A 288 8.59 10.71 10.63
C LEU A 288 10.12 10.61 10.68
N GLU A 289 10.78 11.26 9.73
CA GLU A 289 12.23 11.32 9.58
C GLU A 289 12.97 12.00 10.75
N ASP A 290 12.29 12.86 11.50
CA ASP A 290 12.79 13.48 12.73
C ASP A 290 12.52 12.61 13.98
N GLU A 291 12.15 11.35 13.77
CA GLU A 291 11.75 10.37 14.78
C GLU A 291 10.43 10.68 15.51
N SER A 292 9.75 11.79 15.21
CA SER A 292 8.47 12.11 15.83
C SER A 292 7.35 11.14 15.39
N VAL A 293 6.29 11.07 16.20
CA VAL A 293 5.15 10.16 15.97
C VAL A 293 3.86 10.93 15.87
N ILE A 294 3.13 10.68 14.80
CA ILE A 294 1.74 11.12 14.65
C ILE A 294 0.82 9.96 15.05
N CYS A 295 0.38 9.97 16.31
CA CYS A 295 -0.67 9.05 16.81
C CYS A 295 -2.07 9.65 16.70
N ASN A 296 -2.19 10.98 16.82
CA ASN A 296 -3.46 11.71 16.79
C ASN A 296 -3.34 12.82 15.74
N PRO A 297 -3.51 12.49 14.45
CA PRO A 297 -3.48 13.50 13.41
C PRO A 297 -4.66 14.48 13.55
N PRO A 298 -4.58 15.67 12.95
CA PRO A 298 -5.66 16.66 13.00
C PRO A 298 -6.97 16.08 12.47
N LEU A 299 -8.08 16.43 13.12
CA LEU A 299 -9.42 16.09 12.66
C LEU A 299 -9.76 16.94 11.44
N HIS A 300 -10.16 16.27 10.36
CA HIS A 300 -10.86 16.86 9.23
C HIS A 300 -12.37 16.65 9.41
N LYS A 301 -13.15 17.72 9.22
CA LYS A 301 -14.61 17.66 9.24
C LYS A 301 -15.13 17.59 7.81
N ALA A 302 -16.10 16.71 7.56
CA ALA A 302 -16.71 16.59 6.25
C ALA A 302 -17.16 17.95 5.69
N GLU A 303 -16.74 18.26 4.46
CA GLU A 303 -17.07 19.53 3.79
C GLU A 303 -18.36 19.43 2.95
N GLY A 304 -18.87 18.21 2.75
CA GLY A 304 -19.94 17.91 1.79
C GLY A 304 -19.35 17.66 0.39
N LEU A 305 -20.19 17.28 -0.57
CA LEU A 305 -19.75 17.11 -1.96
C LEU A 305 -19.35 18.48 -2.54
N VAL A 306 -18.06 18.77 -2.54
CA VAL A 306 -17.47 19.85 -3.35
C VAL A 306 -17.21 19.27 -4.73
N GLU A 307 -17.84 19.82 -5.77
CA GLU A 307 -17.48 19.50 -7.16
C GLU A 307 -16.03 19.98 -7.41
N GLU A 308 -15.05 19.12 -7.17
CA GLU A 308 -13.67 19.35 -7.57
C GLU A 308 -13.60 19.30 -9.12
N TYR A 309 -13.85 20.43 -9.76
CA TYR A 309 -13.58 20.61 -11.19
C TYR A 309 -12.05 20.60 -11.40
N GLU A 310 -11.50 19.48 -11.88
CA GLU A 310 -10.13 19.42 -12.38
C GLU A 310 -9.98 20.38 -13.59
N SER A 311 -9.08 21.34 -13.47
CA SER A 311 -8.64 22.20 -14.57
C SER A 311 -7.92 21.37 -15.62
N PRO A 312 -8.32 21.37 -16.91
CA PRO A 312 -7.74 20.50 -17.93
C PRO A 312 -6.53 21.17 -18.60
N TYR A 313 -5.51 21.63 -17.85
CA TYR A 313 -4.27 22.13 -18.47
C TYR A 313 -3.06 21.92 -17.57
N VAL A 314 -2.34 20.82 -17.80
CA VAL A 314 -0.88 20.79 -17.59
C VAL A 314 -0.29 20.81 -18.99
N GLU A 315 0.17 21.98 -19.43
CA GLU A 315 0.98 22.10 -20.63
C GLU A 315 2.28 21.33 -20.42
N VAL A 316 2.49 20.32 -21.26
CA VAL A 316 3.80 19.72 -21.48
C VAL A 316 4.62 20.74 -22.27
N GLN A 317 5.65 21.31 -21.62
CA GLN A 317 6.83 21.84 -22.30
C GLN A 317 8.07 21.09 -21.81
#